data_AF-A0A4R4S6K3-F1
#
_entry.id   AF-A0A4R4S6K3-F1
#
_cell.length_a   1.000
_cell.length_b   1.000
_cell.length_c   1.000
_cell.angle_alpha   90.00
_cell.angle_beta   90.00
_cell.angle_gamma   90.00
#
_symmetry.space_group_name_H-M   'P 1'
#
loop_
_entity.id
_entity.type
_entity.pdbx_description
1 polymer ?
#
loop_
_entity_poly.entity_id
_entity_poly.type
_entity_poly.pdbx_seq_one_letter_code
_entity_poly.pdbx_strand_id
1 'polypeptide(L)'
;MDVTASRTSEDLTVRPLDGTVVRALGDSLVVRVAAARLRALGCVIEAGAAPPPPDAPAGWLGVVRAPFLSGDRLSGDRALPECGIGWSGPVGVPMVNERDVQAACGIMHVHGRATGAPRALRVDFASVCAGVLAAQAIAAGMLAVLRGGAPVRAATSVAQAAALALTQYVAVATSDPGGPVPGTAGRTPPFRSADGAVFEIETFAAENWLAFWTALGVGRPAITAGWPSFQQRFATATCALPPELRAAAAAHRYPAVRAAAHAAAVSIVAVHEGAARPMPALPSPWRLRA
;
A
#
# COMPACT_ATOMS: atom_id res chain seq x y z
N MET A 1 -7.67 -15.18 -41.48
CA MET A 1 -6.69 -15.83 -40.58
C MET A 1 -7.23 -15.71 -39.19
N ASP A 2 -7.61 -16.87 -38.65
CA ASP A 2 -8.43 -17.04 -37.47
C ASP A 2 -7.58 -16.86 -36.21
N VAL A 3 -7.83 -15.79 -35.45
CA VAL A 3 -7.13 -15.49 -34.18
C VAL A 3 -8.06 -15.88 -33.03
N THR A 4 -8.43 -17.15 -32.97
CA THR A 4 -9.16 -17.73 -31.83
C THR A 4 -8.56 -19.07 -31.42
N ALA A 5 -7.24 -19.11 -31.25
CA ALA A 5 -6.62 -20.19 -30.49
C ALA A 5 -6.92 -19.97 -28.99
N SER A 6 -7.91 -20.70 -28.48
CA SER A 6 -8.18 -20.86 -27.05
C SER A 6 -6.90 -21.34 -26.36
N ARG A 7 -6.23 -20.46 -25.60
CA ARG A 7 -5.04 -20.82 -24.81
C ARG A 7 -5.51 -21.59 -23.58
N THR A 8 -5.10 -22.84 -23.50
CA THR A 8 -5.39 -23.75 -22.39
C THR A 8 -4.84 -23.21 -21.06
N SER A 9 -5.56 -23.50 -19.98
CA SER A 9 -5.30 -23.10 -18.58
C SER A 9 -4.00 -23.65 -17.98
N GLU A 10 -3.15 -24.34 -18.74
CA GLU A 10 -1.95 -25.03 -18.23
C GLU A 10 -0.74 -24.10 -18.01
N ASP A 11 -0.75 -22.88 -18.53
CA ASP A 11 0.35 -21.89 -18.45
C ASP A 11 0.28 -21.00 -17.18
N LEU A 12 -0.40 -21.50 -16.14
CA LEU A 12 -0.60 -20.83 -14.83
C LEU A 12 0.47 -21.22 -13.79
N THR A 13 1.34 -22.18 -14.10
CA THR A 13 2.28 -22.78 -13.14
C THR A 13 3.71 -22.24 -13.23
N VAL A 14 4.08 -21.59 -14.34
CA VAL A 14 5.44 -21.07 -14.53
C VAL A 14 5.62 -19.78 -13.73
N ARG A 15 6.46 -19.84 -12.70
CA ARG A 15 6.84 -18.67 -11.91
C ARG A 15 7.99 -17.92 -12.58
N PRO A 16 7.94 -16.58 -12.67
CA PRO A 16 8.85 -15.79 -13.49
C PRO A 16 10.33 -15.86 -13.08
N LEU A 17 10.63 -16.18 -11.82
CA LEU A 17 11.98 -16.25 -11.27
C LEU A 17 12.31 -17.67 -10.77
N ASP A 18 11.66 -18.69 -11.31
CA ASP A 18 11.86 -20.06 -10.87
C ASP A 18 13.33 -20.50 -10.99
N GLY A 19 13.80 -21.23 -9.96
CA GLY A 19 15.21 -21.63 -9.83
C GLY A 19 16.20 -20.50 -9.46
N THR A 20 15.76 -19.25 -9.39
CA THR A 20 16.57 -18.14 -8.85
C THR A 20 16.76 -18.30 -7.36
N VAL A 21 17.96 -18.04 -6.87
CA VAL A 21 18.29 -18.09 -5.45
C VAL A 21 18.74 -16.74 -4.97
N VAL A 22 18.10 -16.29 -3.89
CA VAL A 22 18.37 -15.01 -3.25
C VAL A 22 18.80 -15.28 -1.82
N ARG A 23 19.95 -14.74 -1.45
CA ARG A 23 20.40 -14.69 -0.06
C ARG A 23 19.76 -13.49 0.63
N ALA A 24 19.20 -13.71 1.80
CA ALA A 24 18.60 -12.69 2.64
C ALA A 24 19.36 -12.60 3.97
N LEU A 25 19.80 -11.40 4.35
CA LEU A 25 20.47 -11.11 5.62
C LEU A 25 19.61 -10.17 6.47
N GLY A 26 19.56 -10.44 7.77
CA GLY A 26 18.72 -9.73 8.73
C GLY A 26 17.37 -10.41 8.99
N ASP A 27 16.77 -10.08 10.13
CA ASP A 27 15.54 -10.70 10.65
C ASP A 27 14.35 -9.73 10.69
N SER A 28 14.50 -8.51 10.14
CA SER A 28 13.45 -7.50 10.15
C SER A 28 12.20 -7.94 9.39
N LEU A 29 11.07 -7.28 9.67
CA LEU A 29 9.85 -7.50 8.87
C LEU A 29 10.07 -7.18 7.39
N VAL A 30 10.91 -6.19 7.09
CA VAL A 30 11.21 -5.77 5.72
C VAL A 30 11.76 -6.94 4.90
N VAL A 31 12.74 -7.65 5.46
CA VAL A 31 13.35 -8.84 4.83
C VAL A 31 12.32 -9.96 4.68
N ARG A 32 11.49 -10.21 5.70
CA ARG A 32 10.45 -11.24 5.64
C ARG A 32 9.43 -10.97 4.54
N VAL A 33 8.99 -9.72 4.39
CA VAL A 33 8.06 -9.30 3.33
C VAL A 33 8.71 -9.46 1.97
N ALA A 34 9.93 -8.96 1.77
CA ALA A 34 10.63 -9.08 0.51
C ALA A 34 10.86 -10.54 0.11
N ALA A 35 11.31 -11.38 1.05
CA ALA A 35 11.47 -12.81 0.86
C ALA A 35 10.15 -13.49 0.48
N ALA A 36 9.03 -13.14 1.13
CA ALA A 36 7.72 -13.69 0.78
C ALA A 36 7.29 -13.30 -0.65
N ARG A 37 7.53 -12.06 -1.08
CA ARG A 37 7.24 -11.62 -2.46
C ARG A 37 8.12 -12.32 -3.49
N LEU A 38 9.41 -12.47 -3.21
CA LEU A 38 10.34 -13.19 -4.09
C LEU A 38 10.00 -14.69 -4.18
N ARG A 39 9.60 -15.35 -3.09
CA ARG A 39 9.09 -16.73 -3.13
C ARG A 39 7.84 -16.87 -4.00
N ALA A 40 6.93 -15.89 -3.92
CA ALA A 40 5.73 -15.87 -4.78
C ALA A 40 6.09 -15.74 -6.27
N LEU A 41 7.24 -15.12 -6.59
CA LEU A 41 7.80 -15.04 -7.94
C LEU A 41 8.61 -16.27 -8.36
N GLY A 42 8.82 -17.25 -7.47
CA GLY A 42 9.55 -18.50 -7.78
C GLY A 42 10.96 -18.60 -7.18
N CYS A 43 11.45 -17.56 -6.48
CA CYS A 43 12.78 -17.62 -5.90
C CYS A 43 12.84 -18.60 -4.72
N VAL A 44 13.97 -19.30 -4.59
CA VAL A 44 14.40 -19.92 -3.34
C VAL A 44 15.11 -18.86 -2.49
N ILE A 45 14.75 -18.77 -1.21
CA ILE A 45 15.35 -17.80 -0.28
C ILE A 45 16.26 -18.53 0.71
N GLU A 46 17.54 -18.21 0.66
CA GLU A 46 18.54 -18.66 1.63
C GLU A 46 18.67 -17.59 2.72
N ALA A 47 18.23 -17.91 3.95
CA ALA A 47 18.49 -17.03 5.09
C ALA A 47 19.97 -17.18 5.50
N GLY A 48 20.71 -16.07 5.50
CA GLY A 48 22.08 -16.06 6.01
C GLY A 48 22.11 -15.77 7.51
N ALA A 49 23.03 -16.42 8.23
CA ALA A 49 23.26 -16.20 9.65
C ALA A 49 24.10 -14.95 9.95
N ALA A 50 24.71 -14.34 8.92
CA ALA A 50 25.50 -13.13 9.07
C ALA A 50 24.61 -11.91 9.38
N PRO A 51 25.08 -10.96 10.19
CA PRO A 51 24.39 -9.69 10.35
C PRO A 51 24.29 -8.96 9.00
N PRO A 52 23.26 -8.14 8.81
CA PRO A 52 23.19 -7.30 7.63
C PRO A 52 24.36 -6.29 7.59
N PRO A 53 24.74 -5.79 6.41
CA PRO A 53 25.78 -4.77 6.27
C PRO A 53 25.50 -3.51 7.13
N PRO A 54 26.53 -2.82 7.66
CA PRO A 54 26.34 -1.65 8.52
C PRO A 54 25.55 -0.49 7.88
N ASP A 55 25.65 -0.34 6.56
CA ASP A 55 24.93 0.65 5.75
C ASP A 55 23.50 0.19 5.36
N ALA A 56 23.16 -1.06 5.64
CA ALA A 56 21.87 -1.68 5.38
C ALA A 56 21.27 -2.35 6.63
N PRO A 57 21.15 -1.64 7.77
CA PRO A 57 20.80 -2.24 9.07
C PRO A 57 19.39 -2.82 9.15
N ALA A 58 18.50 -2.48 8.22
CA ALA A 58 17.16 -3.07 8.16
C ALA A 58 17.14 -4.37 7.34
N GLY A 59 18.21 -4.70 6.61
CA GLY A 59 18.37 -5.97 5.90
C GLY A 59 19.07 -5.83 4.56
N TRP A 60 19.40 -6.98 3.97
CA TRP A 60 20.02 -7.04 2.65
C TRP A 60 19.52 -8.25 1.87
N LEU A 61 19.39 -8.09 0.55
CA LEU A 61 19.02 -9.15 -0.39
C LEU A 61 20.05 -9.18 -1.52
N GLY A 62 20.51 -10.36 -1.91
CA GLY A 62 21.37 -10.50 -3.10
C GLY A 62 21.11 -11.79 -3.83
N VAL A 63 21.03 -11.69 -5.15
CA VAL A 63 20.89 -12.85 -6.01
C VAL A 63 22.22 -13.60 -6.02
N VAL A 64 22.21 -14.88 -5.68
CA VAL A 64 23.42 -15.74 -5.67
C VAL A 64 23.47 -16.67 -6.87
N ARG A 65 22.31 -16.92 -7.50
CA ARG A 65 22.19 -17.78 -8.69
C ARG A 65 20.92 -17.44 -9.43
N ALA A 66 21.01 -17.39 -10.76
CA ALA A 66 19.85 -17.21 -11.64
C ALA A 66 20.06 -18.06 -12.92
N PRO A 67 19.32 -19.18 -13.08
CA PRO A 67 19.61 -20.17 -14.11
C PRO A 67 19.40 -19.65 -15.54
N PHE A 68 18.46 -18.73 -15.73
CA PHE A 68 18.17 -18.12 -17.03
C PHE A 68 19.18 -17.05 -17.46
N LEU A 69 20.17 -16.72 -16.61
CA LEU A 69 21.27 -15.84 -16.99
C LEU A 69 22.47 -16.62 -17.59
N SER A 70 22.34 -17.93 -17.85
CA SER A 70 23.41 -18.80 -18.34
C SER A 70 23.71 -18.65 -19.84
N GLY A 71 24.99 -18.55 -20.19
CA GLY A 71 25.56 -18.43 -21.54
C GLY A 71 26.89 -17.66 -21.47
N ASP A 72 27.68 -17.57 -22.56
CA ASP A 72 28.97 -16.84 -22.69
C ASP A 72 29.02 -15.40 -22.10
N ARG A 73 27.86 -14.87 -21.69
CA ARG A 73 27.64 -13.61 -20.97
C ARG A 73 27.96 -13.65 -19.46
N LEU A 74 28.24 -14.83 -18.89
CA LEU A 74 28.73 -15.04 -17.51
C LEU A 74 30.23 -15.38 -17.45
N SER A 75 30.96 -15.31 -18.58
CA SER A 75 32.41 -15.59 -18.63
C SER A 75 33.29 -14.55 -17.90
N GLY A 76 32.69 -13.62 -17.15
CA GLY A 76 33.36 -12.75 -16.22
C GLY A 76 32.60 -12.73 -14.91
N ASP A 77 33.31 -12.45 -13.82
CA ASP A 77 32.86 -12.25 -12.43
C ASP A 77 31.82 -11.11 -12.33
N ARG A 78 30.69 -11.25 -13.03
CA ARG A 78 29.68 -10.22 -13.17
C ARG A 78 28.82 -10.32 -11.92
N ALA A 79 28.90 -9.28 -11.09
CA ALA A 79 28.06 -9.14 -9.91
C ALA A 79 26.59 -9.44 -10.26
N LEU A 80 25.85 -10.02 -9.33
CA LEU A 80 24.42 -10.24 -9.49
C LEU A 80 23.64 -9.11 -8.78
N PRO A 81 22.36 -8.89 -9.11
CA PRO A 81 21.58 -7.84 -8.48
C PRO A 81 21.49 -7.99 -6.96
N GLU A 82 21.58 -6.87 -6.25
CA GLU A 82 21.46 -6.80 -4.80
C GLU A 82 20.67 -5.56 -4.37
N CYS A 83 20.15 -5.59 -3.14
CA CYS A 83 19.42 -4.50 -2.52
C CYS A 83 19.79 -4.38 -1.03
N GLY A 84 20.44 -3.28 -0.66
CA GLY A 84 20.59 -2.87 0.73
C GLY A 84 19.35 -2.14 1.23
N ILE A 85 18.98 -2.37 2.50
CA ILE A 85 17.80 -1.79 3.13
C ILE A 85 18.21 -1.08 4.42
N GLY A 86 18.07 0.24 4.45
CA GLY A 86 18.28 1.05 5.64
C GLY A 86 16.99 1.35 6.42
N TRP A 87 17.12 1.81 7.65
CA TRP A 87 16.00 2.44 8.37
C TRP A 87 15.79 3.87 7.90
N SER A 88 16.84 4.70 7.99
CA SER A 88 16.80 6.12 7.63
C SER A 88 17.04 6.40 6.14
N GLY A 89 17.95 5.65 5.50
CA GLY A 89 18.41 5.98 4.15
C GLY A 89 18.90 7.43 4.05
N PRO A 90 18.44 8.25 3.09
CA PRO A 90 18.89 9.64 2.93
C PRO A 90 18.28 10.62 3.94
N VAL A 91 17.36 10.18 4.81
CA VAL A 91 16.75 11.06 5.81
C VAL A 91 17.74 11.25 6.96
N GLY A 92 18.16 12.50 7.23
CA GLY A 92 19.17 12.84 8.23
C GLY A 92 18.78 12.61 9.70
N VAL A 93 17.64 11.96 9.96
CA VAL A 93 17.19 11.59 11.30
C VAL A 93 17.52 10.11 11.53
N PRO A 94 18.32 9.75 12.54
CA PRO A 94 18.61 8.35 12.84
C PRO A 94 17.34 7.65 13.34
N MET A 95 17.01 6.54 12.70
CA MET A 95 15.85 5.71 13.02
C MET A 95 16.33 4.26 13.11
N VAL A 96 15.80 3.49 14.05
CA VAL A 96 16.23 2.09 14.24
C VAL A 96 15.06 1.10 14.16
N ASN A 97 13.84 1.59 14.02
CA ASN A 97 12.63 0.76 13.92
C ASN A 97 11.49 1.50 13.19
N GLU A 98 10.41 0.76 12.91
CA GLU A 98 9.17 1.27 12.28
C GLU A 98 8.58 2.48 13.01
N ARG A 99 8.55 2.45 14.35
CA ARG A 99 7.91 3.49 15.15
C ARG A 99 8.64 4.82 15.03
N ASP A 100 9.97 4.78 15.02
CA ASP A 100 10.80 5.96 14.76
C ASP A 100 10.50 6.51 13.36
N VAL A 101 10.40 5.64 12.35
CA VAL A 101 10.05 6.03 10.97
C VAL A 101 8.68 6.67 10.90
N GLN A 102 7.66 6.06 11.53
CA GLN A 102 6.31 6.63 11.51
C GLN A 102 6.28 8.02 12.14
N ALA A 103 7.03 8.23 13.22
CA ALA A 103 7.11 9.52 13.90
C ALA A 103 7.86 10.55 13.05
N ALA A 104 9.07 10.22 12.61
CA ALA A 104 9.97 11.14 11.91
C ALA A 104 9.51 11.46 10.47
N CYS A 105 8.87 10.52 9.78
CA CYS A 105 8.43 10.70 8.40
C CYS A 105 6.98 11.22 8.28
N GLY A 106 6.32 11.54 9.39
CA GLY A 106 5.00 12.18 9.37
C GLY A 106 3.79 11.24 9.21
N ILE A 107 3.99 9.91 9.20
CA ILE A 107 2.88 8.93 9.20
C ILE A 107 2.00 9.15 10.43
N MET A 108 2.61 9.32 11.62
CA MET A 108 1.84 9.52 12.84
C MET A 108 1.05 10.82 12.82
N HIS A 109 1.65 11.87 12.27
CA HIS A 109 0.99 13.16 12.10
C HIS A 109 -0.25 12.99 11.21
N VAL A 110 -0.10 12.40 10.03
CA VAL A 110 -1.20 12.15 9.07
C VAL A 110 -2.29 11.27 9.67
N HIS A 111 -1.95 10.13 10.27
CA HIS A 111 -2.93 9.24 10.91
C HIS A 111 -3.69 9.93 12.05
N GLY A 112 -3.00 10.83 12.76
CA GLY A 112 -3.52 11.58 13.88
C GLY A 112 -4.40 12.77 13.54
N ARG A 113 -4.38 13.28 12.30
CA ARG A 113 -5.00 14.57 11.92
C ARG A 113 -6.47 14.66 12.31
N ALA A 114 -7.27 13.65 11.98
CA ALA A 114 -8.69 13.62 12.29
C ALA A 114 -9.00 13.66 13.80
N THR A 115 -8.05 13.26 14.64
CA THR A 115 -8.15 13.27 16.11
C THR A 115 -7.36 14.38 16.79
N GLY A 116 -6.68 15.25 16.03
CA GLY A 116 -5.97 16.42 16.54
C GLY A 116 -4.62 16.17 17.21
N ALA A 117 -4.11 14.93 17.23
CA ALA A 117 -2.80 14.60 17.82
C ALA A 117 -2.13 13.46 17.05
N PRO A 118 -0.79 13.41 16.94
CA PRO A 118 -0.09 12.32 16.27
C PRO A 118 -0.44 10.95 16.86
N ARG A 119 -0.69 9.97 16.00
CA ARG A 119 -1.04 8.60 16.40
C ARG A 119 -0.27 7.58 15.59
N ALA A 120 0.32 6.59 16.26
CA ALA A 120 0.95 5.47 15.58
C ALA A 120 -0.08 4.59 14.85
N LEU A 121 0.26 4.14 13.64
CA LEU A 121 -0.44 3.02 13.03
C LEU A 121 -0.11 1.76 13.84
N ARG A 122 -1.11 0.91 14.04
CA ARG A 122 -0.93 -0.38 14.77
C ARG A 122 -0.36 -1.49 13.88
N VAL A 123 0.20 -1.12 12.75
CA VAL A 123 0.79 -2.02 11.74
C VAL A 123 2.09 -1.44 11.26
N ASP A 124 3.02 -2.32 10.87
CA ASP A 124 4.34 -1.94 10.38
C ASP A 124 4.30 -1.55 8.90
N PHE A 125 3.51 -0.52 8.60
CA PHE A 125 3.16 -0.12 7.25
C PHE A 125 4.37 0.27 6.40
N ALA A 126 5.29 1.08 6.93
CA ALA A 126 6.46 1.54 6.17
C ALA A 126 7.43 0.37 5.91
N SER A 127 7.62 -0.51 6.89
CA SER A 127 8.42 -1.72 6.77
C SER A 127 7.89 -2.68 5.71
N VAL A 128 6.56 -2.86 5.64
CA VAL A 128 5.93 -3.66 4.58
C VAL A 128 6.16 -3.02 3.21
N CYS A 129 5.97 -1.70 3.08
CA CYS A 129 6.21 -0.98 1.84
C CYS A 129 7.67 -1.11 1.38
N ALA A 130 8.64 -0.94 2.29
CA ALA A 130 10.05 -1.11 2.00
C ALA A 130 10.39 -2.54 1.54
N GLY A 131 9.73 -3.56 2.10
CA GLY A 131 9.94 -4.95 1.70
C GLY A 131 9.43 -5.22 0.28
N VAL A 132 8.31 -4.60 -0.10
CA VAL A 132 7.80 -4.64 -1.48
C VAL A 132 8.76 -3.93 -2.42
N LEU A 133 9.25 -2.74 -2.07
CA LEU A 133 10.24 -2.00 -2.88
C LEU A 133 11.55 -2.79 -3.05
N ALA A 134 12.04 -3.45 -2.00
CA ALA A 134 13.24 -4.28 -2.07
C ALA A 134 13.06 -5.49 -3.02
N ALA A 135 11.90 -6.16 -2.97
CA ALA A 135 11.59 -7.23 -3.93
C ALA A 135 11.48 -6.71 -5.37
N GLN A 136 10.89 -5.52 -5.56
CA GLN A 136 10.84 -4.85 -6.87
C GLN A 136 12.24 -4.48 -7.37
N ALA A 137 13.14 -4.02 -6.50
CA ALA A 137 14.52 -3.71 -6.85
C ALA A 137 15.27 -4.93 -7.36
N ILE A 138 15.14 -6.09 -6.70
CA ILE A 138 15.71 -7.36 -7.17
C ILE A 138 15.12 -7.75 -8.53
N ALA A 139 13.79 -7.73 -8.68
CA ALA A 139 13.15 -8.07 -9.95
C ALA A 139 13.56 -7.13 -11.10
N ALA A 140 13.67 -5.82 -10.84
CA ALA A 140 14.13 -4.83 -11.80
C ALA A 140 15.60 -5.02 -12.17
N GLY A 141 16.46 -5.33 -11.20
CA GLY A 141 17.86 -5.66 -11.44
C GLY A 141 18.02 -6.91 -12.30
N MET A 142 17.21 -7.94 -12.04
CA MET A 142 17.18 -9.15 -12.88
C MET A 142 16.75 -8.83 -14.31
N LEU A 143 15.71 -8.01 -14.48
CA LEU A 143 15.25 -7.55 -15.80
C LEU A 143 16.33 -6.73 -16.53
N ALA A 144 17.07 -5.89 -15.83
CA ALA A 144 18.18 -5.12 -16.40
C ALA A 144 19.27 -6.04 -16.94
N VAL A 145 19.69 -7.04 -16.17
CA VAL A 145 20.71 -8.02 -16.59
C VAL A 145 20.22 -8.88 -17.77
N LEU A 146 18.97 -9.33 -17.72
CA LEU A 146 18.32 -10.06 -18.83
C LEU A 146 18.35 -9.27 -20.14
N ARG A 147 18.20 -7.94 -20.07
CA ARG A 147 18.26 -7.03 -21.22
C ARG A 147 19.69 -6.66 -21.63
N GLY A 148 20.71 -7.32 -21.08
CA GLY A 148 22.13 -7.06 -21.38
C GLY A 148 22.76 -5.93 -20.55
N GLY A 149 21.98 -5.27 -19.70
CA GLY A 149 22.45 -4.22 -18.81
C GLY A 149 23.40 -4.73 -17.71
N ALA A 150 23.99 -3.79 -16.99
CA ALA A 150 24.82 -4.09 -15.82
C ALA A 150 23.96 -4.53 -14.62
N PRO A 151 24.51 -5.37 -13.73
CA PRO A 151 23.86 -5.68 -12.46
C PRO A 151 23.69 -4.42 -11.60
N VAL A 152 22.53 -4.31 -10.97
CA VAL A 152 22.16 -3.15 -10.15
C VAL A 152 22.45 -3.45 -8.69
N ARG A 153 23.22 -2.56 -8.04
CA ARG A 153 23.31 -2.47 -6.59
C ARG A 153 22.29 -1.43 -6.13
N ALA A 154 21.11 -1.89 -5.74
CA ALA A 154 20.04 -1.03 -5.29
C ALA A 154 20.18 -0.72 -3.79
N ALA A 155 19.65 0.42 -3.38
CA ALA A 155 19.46 0.75 -1.98
C ALA A 155 18.06 1.33 -1.80
N THR A 156 17.41 0.98 -0.70
CA THR A 156 16.16 1.58 -0.26
C THR A 156 16.18 1.78 1.26
N SER A 157 15.18 2.46 1.80
CA SER A 157 14.98 2.54 3.23
C SER A 157 13.52 2.55 3.65
N VAL A 158 13.27 2.20 4.90
CA VAL A 158 11.93 2.28 5.51
C VAL A 158 11.42 3.73 5.49
N ALA A 159 12.30 4.72 5.70
CA ALA A 159 11.97 6.13 5.56
C ALA A 159 11.65 6.56 4.12
N GLN A 160 12.35 6.06 3.11
CA GLN A 160 12.01 6.32 1.70
C GLN A 160 10.65 5.71 1.34
N ALA A 161 10.36 4.52 1.84
CA ALA A 161 9.05 3.88 1.67
C ALA A 161 7.94 4.70 2.35
N ALA A 162 8.18 5.23 3.54
CA ALA A 162 7.25 6.13 4.23
C ALA A 162 7.01 7.42 3.42
N ALA A 163 8.08 8.06 2.91
CA ALA A 163 7.96 9.26 2.09
C ALA A 163 7.13 9.00 0.82
N LEU A 164 7.39 7.88 0.13
CA LEU A 164 6.62 7.49 -1.06
C LEU A 164 5.14 7.28 -0.73
N ALA A 165 4.83 6.63 0.39
CA ALA A 165 3.44 6.38 0.80
C ALA A 165 2.66 7.62 1.22
N LEU A 166 3.36 8.72 1.54
CA LEU A 166 2.77 10.01 1.93
C LEU A 166 2.80 11.04 0.79
N THR A 167 3.20 10.66 -0.43
CA THR A 167 3.40 11.59 -1.56
C THR A 167 2.20 12.53 -1.78
N GLN A 168 0.97 12.02 -1.71
CA GLN A 168 -0.24 12.84 -1.87
C GLN A 168 -0.37 13.91 -0.77
N TYR A 169 0.01 13.60 0.47
CA TYR A 169 -0.06 14.55 1.58
C TYR A 169 1.05 15.60 1.49
N VAL A 170 2.22 15.20 1.01
CA VAL A 170 3.32 16.13 0.73
C VAL A 170 2.92 17.08 -0.38
N ALA A 171 2.40 16.56 -1.51
CA ALA A 171 1.97 17.37 -2.64
C ALA A 171 0.96 18.44 -2.25
N VAL A 172 -0.02 18.10 -1.41
CA VAL A 172 -1.01 19.04 -0.88
C VAL A 172 -0.37 20.06 0.07
N ALA A 173 0.49 19.62 0.98
CA ALA A 173 1.19 20.52 1.91
C ALA A 173 2.15 21.50 1.21
N THR A 174 2.64 21.15 0.02
CA THR A 174 3.51 22.00 -0.80
C THR A 174 2.77 22.74 -1.92
N SER A 175 1.45 22.58 -2.02
CA SER A 175 0.61 23.34 -2.97
C SER A 175 0.25 24.71 -2.40
N ASP A 176 -0.11 25.66 -3.27
CA ASP A 176 -0.47 27.02 -2.85
C ASP A 176 -1.60 27.02 -1.80
N PRO A 177 -1.53 27.92 -0.79
CA PRO A 177 -2.37 27.89 0.42
C PRO A 177 -3.87 28.18 0.21
N GLY A 178 -4.38 28.15 -1.02
CA GLY A 178 -5.79 28.38 -1.35
C GLY A 178 -6.73 27.22 -1.00
N GLY A 179 -6.19 26.10 -0.48
CA GLY A 179 -6.98 24.95 -0.07
C GLY A 179 -7.73 25.18 1.26
N PRO A 180 -8.92 24.59 1.44
CA PRO A 180 -9.65 24.68 2.70
C PRO A 180 -8.80 24.16 3.87
N VAL A 181 -8.74 24.95 4.94
CA VAL A 181 -8.07 24.56 6.20
C VAL A 181 -8.75 23.31 6.74
N PRO A 182 -7.99 22.26 7.14
CA PRO A 182 -8.58 21.09 7.78
C PRO A 182 -9.41 21.52 8.98
N GLY A 183 -10.73 21.26 8.92
CA GLY A 183 -11.65 21.60 10.00
C GLY A 183 -11.22 20.93 11.31
N THR A 184 -11.26 21.69 12.40
CA THR A 184 -11.03 21.17 13.74
C THR A 184 -12.31 20.49 14.24
N ALA A 185 -12.18 19.22 14.63
CA ALA A 185 -13.16 18.46 15.39
C ALA A 185 -14.57 18.28 14.77
N GLY A 186 -14.78 17.11 14.18
CA GLY A 186 -16.10 16.51 13.97
C GLY A 186 -15.88 15.04 13.62
N ARG A 187 -16.40 14.11 14.43
CA ARG A 187 -16.17 12.66 14.26
C ARG A 187 -16.44 12.26 12.80
N THR A 188 -15.37 11.84 12.14
CA THR A 188 -15.30 11.33 10.78
C THR A 188 -15.99 9.97 10.68
N PRO A 189 -16.23 9.44 9.46
CA PRO A 189 -16.41 8.01 9.27
C PRO A 189 -15.37 7.18 10.08
N PRO A 190 -15.72 5.94 10.46
CA PRO A 190 -16.83 5.16 9.93
C PRO A 190 -18.21 5.54 10.50
N PHE A 191 -19.26 5.29 9.71
CA PHE A 191 -20.65 5.42 10.13
C PHE A 191 -21.11 4.19 10.92
N ARG A 192 -22.20 4.33 11.67
CA ARG A 192 -22.84 3.22 12.38
C ARG A 192 -24.33 3.16 12.03
N SER A 193 -24.83 1.99 11.65
CA SER A 193 -26.25 1.75 11.35
C SER A 193 -27.07 1.48 12.63
N ALA A 194 -28.40 1.50 12.50
CA ALA A 194 -29.34 1.22 13.60
C ALA A 194 -29.16 -0.17 14.23
N ASP A 195 -28.75 -1.17 13.43
CA ASP A 195 -28.45 -2.53 13.87
C ASP A 195 -26.97 -2.71 14.27
N GLY A 196 -26.24 -1.61 14.45
CA GLY A 196 -24.91 -1.59 15.06
C GLY A 196 -23.75 -1.88 14.10
N ALA A 197 -24.01 -2.13 12.81
CA ALA A 197 -22.94 -2.33 11.83
C ALA A 197 -22.13 -1.04 11.65
N VAL A 198 -20.80 -1.16 11.66
CA VAL A 198 -19.87 -0.07 11.37
C VAL A 198 -19.50 -0.14 9.89
N PHE A 199 -19.54 0.97 9.17
CA PHE A 199 -19.33 0.96 7.72
C PHE A 199 -18.68 2.23 7.17
N GLU A 200 -18.03 2.07 6.01
CA GLU A 200 -17.45 3.13 5.19
C GLU A 200 -18.19 3.21 3.85
N ILE A 201 -18.18 4.39 3.24
CA ILE A 201 -18.74 4.63 1.90
C ILE A 201 -17.72 5.31 0.99
N GLU A 202 -17.84 5.09 -0.31
CA GLU A 202 -17.01 5.72 -1.33
C GLU A 202 -17.83 6.14 -2.57
N THR A 203 -17.57 7.36 -3.05
CA THR A 203 -18.02 7.86 -4.35
C THR A 203 -17.15 9.03 -4.81
N PHE A 204 -16.85 9.07 -6.11
CA PHE A 204 -16.18 10.21 -6.76
C PHE A 204 -17.15 11.18 -7.44
N ALA A 205 -18.44 10.87 -7.49
CA ALA A 205 -19.47 11.69 -8.12
C ALA A 205 -20.34 12.39 -7.06
N ALA A 206 -20.50 13.72 -7.21
CA ALA A 206 -21.31 14.54 -6.32
C ALA A 206 -22.80 14.20 -6.42
N GLU A 207 -23.24 13.73 -7.59
CA GLU A 207 -24.60 13.31 -7.89
C GLU A 207 -24.95 12.02 -7.13
N ASN A 208 -24.03 11.05 -7.11
CA ASN A 208 -24.18 9.81 -6.35
C ASN A 208 -24.21 10.09 -4.84
N TRP A 209 -23.37 11.00 -4.36
CA TRP A 209 -23.38 11.50 -2.99
C TRP A 209 -24.74 12.13 -2.64
N LEU A 210 -25.26 13.00 -3.50
CA LEU A 210 -26.55 13.64 -3.34
C LEU A 210 -27.69 12.62 -3.30
N ALA A 211 -27.72 11.70 -4.26
CA ALA A 211 -28.75 10.68 -4.37
C ALA A 211 -28.77 9.76 -3.14
N PHE A 212 -27.61 9.30 -2.69
CA PHE A 212 -27.48 8.43 -1.52
C PHE A 212 -28.03 9.08 -0.25
N TRP A 213 -27.58 10.30 0.08
CA TRP A 213 -28.01 10.95 1.31
C TRP A 213 -29.46 11.43 1.25
N THR A 214 -29.95 11.80 0.07
CA THR A 214 -31.38 12.09 -0.14
C THR A 214 -32.23 10.84 0.13
N ALA A 215 -31.81 9.66 -0.34
CA ALA A 215 -32.51 8.41 -0.08
C ALA A 215 -32.54 8.02 1.41
N LEU A 216 -31.56 8.47 2.20
CA LEU A 216 -31.55 8.30 3.65
C LEU A 216 -32.30 9.40 4.41
N GLY A 217 -32.88 10.38 3.71
CA GLY A 217 -33.70 11.44 4.30
C GLY A 217 -32.93 12.66 4.77
N VAL A 218 -31.68 12.85 4.35
CA VAL A 218 -30.90 14.04 4.70
C VAL A 218 -31.35 15.26 3.88
N GLY A 219 -31.47 16.42 4.53
CA GLY A 219 -31.72 17.69 3.86
C GLY A 219 -30.55 18.15 2.98
N ARG A 220 -30.87 18.71 1.81
CA ARG A 220 -29.91 19.20 0.80
C ARG A 220 -28.80 20.13 1.34
N PRO A 221 -29.05 21.05 2.31
CA PRO A 221 -27.98 21.88 2.87
C PRO A 221 -26.84 21.08 3.51
N ALA A 222 -27.16 20.06 4.33
CA ALA A 222 -26.17 19.21 4.98
C ALA A 222 -25.42 18.33 3.95
N ILE A 223 -26.14 17.81 2.95
CA ILE A 223 -25.51 17.04 1.87
C ILE A 223 -24.46 17.89 1.14
N THR A 224 -24.83 19.11 0.75
CA THR A 224 -23.94 20.02 0.00
C THR A 224 -22.74 20.43 0.84
N ALA A 225 -22.96 20.74 2.12
CA ALA A 225 -21.89 21.12 3.05
C ALA A 225 -20.89 19.97 3.33
N GLY A 226 -21.34 18.71 3.29
CA GLY A 226 -20.46 17.56 3.52
C GLY A 226 -19.58 17.18 2.33
N TRP A 227 -19.96 17.54 1.11
CA TRP A 227 -19.27 17.09 -0.11
C TRP A 227 -17.80 17.52 -0.19
N PRO A 228 -17.41 18.79 0.04
CA PRO A 228 -16.01 19.20 -0.07
C PRO A 228 -15.09 18.44 0.89
N SER A 229 -15.48 18.29 2.16
CA SER A 229 -14.72 17.53 3.16
C SER A 229 -14.60 16.05 2.77
N PHE A 230 -15.69 15.46 2.27
CA PHE A 230 -15.67 14.09 1.78
C PHE A 230 -14.68 13.96 0.62
N GLN A 231 -14.83 14.76 -0.43
CA GLN A 231 -13.96 14.73 -1.62
C GLN A 231 -12.47 14.88 -1.27
N GLN A 232 -12.13 15.79 -0.37
CA GLN A 232 -10.74 16.12 -0.01
C GLN A 232 -10.09 15.16 0.99
N ARG A 233 -10.83 14.21 1.57
CA ARG A 233 -10.32 13.37 2.67
C ARG A 233 -9.05 12.56 2.33
N PHE A 234 -8.88 12.21 1.07
CA PHE A 234 -7.67 11.53 0.58
C PHE A 234 -6.43 12.42 0.59
N ALA A 235 -6.63 13.72 0.37
CA ALA A 235 -5.61 14.75 0.37
C ALA A 235 -5.29 15.27 1.77
N THR A 236 -6.27 15.26 2.68
CA THR A 236 -6.15 15.91 4.00
C THR A 236 -5.98 14.93 5.16
N ALA A 237 -6.40 13.66 5.00
CA ALA A 237 -6.60 12.68 6.08
C ALA A 237 -7.59 13.13 7.16
N THR A 238 -8.50 14.03 6.81
CA THR A 238 -9.60 14.50 7.66
C THR A 238 -10.89 14.50 6.86
N CYS A 239 -12.03 14.26 7.51
CA CYS A 239 -13.33 14.22 6.85
C CYS A 239 -14.42 14.73 7.80
N ALA A 240 -14.41 16.03 8.09
CA ALA A 240 -15.42 16.65 8.94
C ALA A 240 -16.75 16.72 8.18
N LEU A 241 -17.73 15.93 8.62
CA LEU A 241 -19.05 15.82 8.00
C LEU A 241 -20.14 16.42 8.89
N PRO A 242 -21.20 16.99 8.30
CA PRO A 242 -22.37 17.45 9.07
C PRO A 242 -22.99 16.32 9.90
N PRO A 243 -23.41 16.59 11.15
CA PRO A 243 -23.94 15.58 12.06
C PRO A 243 -25.20 14.87 11.54
N GLU A 244 -25.97 15.52 10.65
CA GLU A 244 -27.17 15.00 10.01
C GLU A 244 -26.88 13.73 9.19
N LEU A 245 -25.71 13.64 8.54
CA LEU A 245 -25.33 12.46 7.76
C LEU A 245 -25.18 11.24 8.67
N ARG A 246 -24.54 11.43 9.82
CA ARG A 246 -24.37 10.39 10.83
C ARG A 246 -25.71 10.02 11.48
N ALA A 247 -26.56 11.01 11.77
CA ALA A 247 -27.88 10.75 12.33
C ALA A 247 -28.75 9.93 11.36
N ALA A 248 -28.74 10.26 10.07
CA ALA A 248 -29.43 9.49 9.04
C ALA A 248 -28.88 8.07 8.92
N ALA A 249 -27.57 7.88 8.88
CA ALA A 249 -26.96 6.55 8.89
C ALA A 249 -27.41 5.71 10.10
N ALA A 250 -27.48 6.32 11.29
CA ALA A 250 -27.88 5.66 12.54
C ALA A 250 -29.38 5.35 12.63
N ALA A 251 -30.22 6.00 11.81
CA ALA A 251 -31.67 5.77 11.77
C ALA A 251 -32.06 4.55 10.93
N HIS A 252 -31.17 4.05 10.07
CA HIS A 252 -31.44 2.96 9.14
C HIS A 252 -30.63 1.70 9.49
N ARG A 253 -31.24 0.52 9.31
CA ARG A 253 -30.51 -0.75 9.40
C ARG A 253 -29.56 -0.91 8.22
N TYR A 254 -28.43 -1.59 8.43
CA TYR A 254 -27.38 -1.71 7.42
C TYR A 254 -27.86 -2.26 6.06
N PRO A 255 -28.78 -3.24 5.96
CA PRO A 255 -29.31 -3.68 4.67
C PRO A 255 -30.03 -2.57 3.88
N ALA A 256 -30.74 -1.68 4.57
CA ALA A 256 -31.42 -0.55 3.94
C ALA A 256 -30.42 0.51 3.47
N VAL A 257 -29.39 0.80 4.28
CA VAL A 257 -28.29 1.70 3.88
C VAL A 257 -27.57 1.16 2.65
N ARG A 258 -27.28 -0.15 2.61
CA ARG A 258 -26.65 -0.81 1.47
C ARG A 258 -27.51 -0.78 0.22
N ALA A 259 -28.83 -0.95 0.34
CA ALA A 259 -29.75 -0.83 -0.78
C ALA A 259 -29.75 0.61 -1.35
N ALA A 260 -29.77 1.63 -0.49
CA ALA A 260 -29.65 3.02 -0.91
C ALA A 260 -28.30 3.31 -1.60
N ALA A 261 -27.20 2.79 -1.05
CA ALA A 261 -25.87 2.94 -1.63
C ALA A 261 -25.80 2.29 -3.03
N HIS A 262 -26.31 1.07 -3.18
CA HIS A 262 -26.37 0.38 -4.48
C HIS A 262 -27.21 1.15 -5.50
N ALA A 263 -28.39 1.63 -5.12
CA ALA A 263 -29.26 2.40 -6.01
C ALA A 263 -28.62 3.73 -6.46
N ALA A 264 -27.80 4.34 -5.60
CA ALA A 264 -27.08 5.58 -5.87
C ALA A 264 -25.67 5.37 -6.47
N ALA A 265 -25.28 4.14 -6.79
CA ALA A 265 -23.92 3.80 -7.24
C ALA A 265 -22.80 4.28 -6.29
N VAL A 266 -23.07 4.22 -4.98
CA VAL A 266 -22.11 4.45 -3.89
C VAL A 266 -21.58 3.10 -3.42
N SER A 267 -20.25 2.98 -3.35
CA SER A 267 -19.61 1.81 -2.77
C SER A 267 -19.76 1.86 -1.25
N ILE A 268 -20.03 0.72 -0.63
CA ILE A 268 -20.21 0.59 0.82
C ILE A 268 -19.55 -0.69 1.32
N VAL A 269 -18.85 -0.61 2.45
CA VAL A 269 -18.19 -1.76 3.06
C VAL A 269 -18.36 -1.76 4.57
N ALA A 270 -18.66 -2.93 5.14
CA ALA A 270 -18.69 -3.12 6.58
C ALA A 270 -17.25 -3.16 7.13
N VAL A 271 -16.99 -2.39 8.18
CA VAL A 271 -15.72 -2.35 8.90
C VAL A 271 -15.81 -3.33 10.06
N HIS A 272 -14.81 -4.21 10.15
CA HIS A 272 -14.73 -5.23 11.18
C HIS A 272 -13.51 -4.92 12.06
N GLU A 273 -13.67 -4.93 13.38
CA GLU A 273 -12.58 -4.68 14.34
C GLU A 273 -11.72 -5.93 14.60
N GLY A 274 -12.05 -7.07 14.00
CA GLY A 274 -11.36 -8.35 14.19
C GLY A 274 -10.20 -8.60 13.21
N ALA A 275 -9.33 -9.56 13.55
CA ALA A 275 -8.28 -10.05 12.66
C ALA A 275 -8.88 -10.43 11.31
N ALA A 276 -8.40 -9.79 10.24
CA ALA A 276 -8.90 -10.00 8.90
C ALA A 276 -8.92 -11.50 8.57
N ARG A 277 -10.06 -11.99 8.08
CA ARG A 277 -10.08 -13.29 7.38
C ARG A 277 -9.01 -13.21 6.29
N PRO A 278 -8.12 -14.22 6.14
CA PRO A 278 -7.13 -14.20 5.08
C PRO A 278 -7.85 -13.93 3.76
N MET A 279 -7.48 -12.83 3.09
CA MET A 279 -8.00 -12.59 1.75
C MET A 279 -7.54 -13.76 0.87
N PRO A 280 -8.43 -14.39 0.11
CA PRO A 280 -8.01 -15.41 -0.84
C PRO A 280 -6.98 -14.79 -1.78
N ALA A 281 -5.97 -15.58 -2.17
CA ALA A 281 -4.99 -15.14 -3.13
C ALA A 281 -5.72 -14.70 -4.41
N LEU A 282 -5.59 -13.43 -4.77
CA LEU A 282 -6.16 -12.94 -6.02
C LEU A 282 -5.38 -13.56 -7.18
N PRO A 283 -6.04 -14.15 -8.18
CA PRO A 283 -5.35 -14.64 -9.37
C PRO A 283 -4.59 -13.48 -10.02
N SER A 284 -3.28 -13.64 -10.24
CA SER A 284 -2.48 -12.61 -10.89
C SER A 284 -2.74 -12.64 -12.40
N PRO A 285 -3.21 -11.54 -13.01
CA PRO A 285 -3.38 -11.45 -14.46
C PRO A 285 -2.05 -11.30 -15.20
N TRP A 286 -0.96 -10.99 -14.50
CA TRP A 286 0.35 -10.69 -15.10
C TRP A 286 1.14 -11.97 -15.43
N ARG A 287 1.83 -11.96 -16.57
CA ARG A 287 2.79 -12.98 -17.03
C ARG A 287 4.03 -12.29 -17.59
N LEU A 288 5.22 -12.78 -17.23
CA LEU A 288 6.43 -12.43 -17.98
C LEU A 288 6.47 -13.30 -19.24
N ARG A 289 6.63 -12.67 -20.40
CA ARG A 289 6.89 -13.35 -21.66
C ARG A 289 8.41 -13.34 -21.88
N ALA A 290 8.98 -14.49 -22.22
CA ALA A 290 10.33 -14.61 -22.73
C ALA A 290 10.43 -13.99 -24.12
#